data_AF-A0A4Q3UBH4-F1
#
_entry.id   AF-A0A4Q3UBH4-F1
#
_cell.length_a   1.000
_cell.length_b   1.000
_cell.length_c   1.000
_cell.angle_alpha   90.00
_cell.angle_beta   90.00
_cell.angle_gamma   90.00
#
_symmetry.space_group_name_H-M   'P 1'
#
loop_
_entity.id
_entity.type
_entity.pdbx_description
1 polymer ?
#
loop_
_entity_poly.entity_id
_entity_poly.type
_entity_poly.pdbx_seq_one_letter_code
_entity_poly.pdbx_strand_id
1 'polypeptide(L)'
;THSVPAVVLGRLRPTDQTLSLAGYEMLKALPGFDTHEDTATISVLENDQDMHRLSRKAEQLLQADPRAPAFLIREHGVYAWGGTMQEAIGAAEGLEYLLACELEILRCGGRSPA
;
A
#
# COMPACT_ATOMS: atom_id res chain seq x y z
N THR A 1 -7.45 -5.39 -3.92
CA THR A 1 -8.53 -4.61 -4.57
C THR A 1 -7.96 -3.87 -5.77
N HIS A 2 -8.80 -3.54 -6.77
CA HIS A 2 -8.41 -2.85 -8.02
C HIS A 2 -8.93 -1.40 -8.05
N SER A 3 -8.83 -0.69 -6.94
CA SER A 3 -9.43 0.64 -6.84
C SER A 3 -8.70 1.67 -7.70
N VAL A 4 -9.42 2.72 -8.08
CA VAL A 4 -8.86 3.86 -8.80
C VAL A 4 -7.63 4.45 -8.08
N PRO A 5 -7.67 4.77 -6.76
CA PRO A 5 -6.49 5.34 -6.11
C PRO A 5 -5.31 4.37 -6.10
N ALA A 6 -5.51 3.07 -5.90
CA ALA A 6 -4.42 2.09 -5.98
C ALA A 6 -3.79 2.08 -7.39
N VAL A 7 -4.60 1.96 -8.44
CA VAL A 7 -4.08 1.89 -9.82
C VAL A 7 -3.36 3.19 -10.21
N VAL A 8 -3.93 4.35 -9.89
CA VAL A 8 -3.38 5.66 -10.26
C VAL A 8 -2.11 5.97 -9.48
N LEU A 9 -2.12 5.81 -8.15
CA LEU A 9 -0.94 6.08 -7.33
C LEU A 9 0.20 5.12 -7.69
N GLY A 10 -0.11 3.85 -7.95
CA GLY A 10 0.85 2.90 -8.50
C GLY A 10 1.49 3.39 -9.78
N ARG A 11 0.68 3.82 -10.77
CA ARG A 11 1.17 4.36 -12.07
C ARG A 11 2.06 5.59 -11.92
N LEU A 12 1.77 6.49 -10.98
CA LEU A 12 2.49 7.75 -10.81
C LEU A 12 3.87 7.58 -10.16
N ARG A 13 4.14 6.46 -9.48
CA ARG A 13 5.45 6.21 -8.85
C ARG A 13 6.46 5.73 -9.89
N PRO A 14 7.72 6.21 -9.86
CA PRO A 14 8.82 5.55 -10.56
C PRO A 14 8.96 4.06 -10.20
N THR A 15 9.60 3.29 -11.08
CA THR A 15 9.96 1.89 -10.79
C THR A 15 10.81 1.82 -9.52
N ASP A 16 10.60 0.77 -8.72
CA ASP A 16 11.29 0.52 -7.44
C ASP A 16 11.06 1.58 -6.34
N GLN A 17 10.06 2.48 -6.50
CA GLN A 17 9.62 3.35 -5.40
C GLN A 17 8.51 2.74 -4.57
N THR A 18 8.53 3.08 -3.29
CA THR A 18 7.48 2.80 -2.32
C THR A 18 6.49 3.96 -2.24
N LEU A 19 5.32 3.69 -1.68
CA LEU A 19 4.36 4.69 -1.26
C LEU A 19 4.38 4.75 0.27
N SER A 20 4.70 5.90 0.85
CA SER A 20 4.67 6.07 2.30
C SER A 20 3.39 6.80 2.72
N LEU A 21 2.76 6.29 3.79
CA LEU A 21 1.55 6.83 4.40
C LEU A 21 1.88 7.19 5.84
N ALA A 22 1.74 8.47 6.21
CA ALA A 22 2.13 8.97 7.52
C ALA A 22 1.14 10.02 8.04
N GLY A 23 1.00 10.13 9.36
CA GLY A 23 0.19 11.18 9.98
C GLY A 23 -1.33 10.98 9.92
N TYR A 24 -1.79 9.78 9.58
CA TYR A 24 -3.21 9.43 9.54
C TYR A 24 -3.60 8.58 10.74
N GLU A 25 -4.67 8.95 11.45
CA GLU A 25 -5.30 8.09 12.47
C GLU A 25 -5.73 6.73 11.89
N MET A 26 -6.08 6.70 10.61
CA MET A 26 -6.47 5.48 9.90
C MET A 26 -5.32 4.47 9.76
N LEU A 27 -4.06 4.84 10.04
CA LEU A 27 -2.96 3.87 10.09
C LEU A 27 -3.22 2.73 11.09
N LYS A 28 -3.98 3.00 12.17
CA LYS A 28 -4.34 2.00 13.18
C LYS A 28 -5.24 0.86 12.66
N ALA A 29 -5.80 1.01 11.46
CA ALA A 29 -6.52 -0.07 10.79
C ALA A 29 -5.58 -1.13 10.19
N LEU A 30 -4.28 -0.81 10.06
CA LEU A 30 -3.26 -1.69 9.50
C LEU A 30 -2.63 -2.54 10.61
N PRO A 31 -2.51 -3.88 10.43
CA PRO A 31 -1.87 -4.73 11.43
C PRO A 31 -0.43 -4.28 11.73
N GLY A 32 -0.11 -4.10 13.02
CA GLY A 32 1.24 -3.68 13.46
C GLY A 32 1.50 -2.16 13.46
N PHE A 33 0.45 -1.36 13.30
CA PHE A 33 0.48 0.10 13.40
C PHE A 33 -0.46 0.54 14.53
N ASP A 34 0.09 1.14 15.59
CA ASP A 34 -0.66 1.48 16.81
C ASP A 34 -0.79 2.99 17.04
N THR A 35 -0.09 3.81 16.25
CA THR A 35 -0.07 5.27 16.38
C THR A 35 -0.18 5.96 15.02
N HIS A 36 -0.70 7.18 15.00
CA HIS A 36 -0.71 8.03 13.79
C HIS A 36 0.68 8.63 13.49
N GLU A 37 1.61 8.57 14.45
CA GLU A 37 3.00 9.01 14.28
C GLU A 37 3.82 8.01 13.46
N ASP A 38 3.31 6.80 13.22
CA ASP A 38 3.96 5.80 12.39
C ASP A 38 3.94 6.19 10.90
N THR A 39 4.79 5.52 10.14
CA THR A 39 4.80 5.57 8.67
C THR A 39 4.66 4.16 8.11
N ALA A 40 3.58 3.91 7.37
CA ALA A 40 3.40 2.67 6.62
C ALA A 40 4.02 2.81 5.24
N THR A 41 4.97 1.93 4.92
CA THR A 41 5.63 1.89 3.60
C THR A 41 5.05 0.75 2.77
N ILE A 42 4.44 1.09 1.64
CA ILE A 42 3.82 0.16 0.72
C ILE A 42 4.73 -0.02 -0.50
N SER A 43 5.22 -1.23 -0.71
CA SER A 43 6.06 -1.54 -1.87
C SER A 43 5.23 -1.62 -3.15
N VAL A 44 5.77 -1.09 -4.26
CA VAL A 44 5.14 -1.19 -5.59
C VAL A 44 5.90 -2.19 -6.46
N LEU A 45 5.27 -3.31 -6.75
CA LEU A 45 5.74 -4.33 -7.68
C LEU A 45 5.30 -4.00 -9.10
N GLU A 46 6.16 -4.33 -10.06
CA GLU A 46 5.78 -4.31 -11.48
C GLU A 46 4.75 -5.39 -11.81
N ASN A 47 3.86 -5.09 -12.77
CA ASN A 47 2.82 -6.02 -13.23
C ASN A 47 3.40 -7.11 -14.13
N ASP A 48 4.22 -7.96 -13.53
CA ASP A 48 4.95 -8.99 -14.22
C ASP A 48 4.01 -10.13 -14.66
N GLN A 49 4.02 -10.50 -15.94
CA GLN A 49 3.22 -11.62 -16.46
C GLN A 49 3.77 -12.99 -16.02
N ASP A 50 5.04 -13.06 -15.60
CA ASP A 50 5.62 -14.26 -15.00
C ASP A 50 5.25 -14.32 -13.51
N MET A 51 4.20 -15.08 -13.19
CA MET A 51 3.70 -15.24 -11.83
C MET A 51 4.71 -15.85 -10.87
N HIS A 52 5.61 -16.72 -11.34
CA HIS A 52 6.65 -17.27 -10.47
C HIS A 52 7.67 -16.21 -10.08
N ARG A 53 8.04 -15.33 -11.02
CA ARG A 53 8.93 -14.22 -10.74
C ARG A 53 8.27 -13.16 -9.85
N LEU A 54 7.01 -12.86 -10.09
CA LEU A 54 6.22 -11.96 -9.24
C LEU A 54 6.12 -12.48 -7.80
N SER A 55 5.76 -13.76 -7.61
CA SER A 55 5.67 -14.38 -6.28
C SER A 55 6.99 -14.29 -5.52
N ARG A 56 8.11 -14.63 -6.17
CA ARG A 56 9.44 -14.53 -5.55
C ARG A 56 9.77 -13.10 -5.12
N LYS A 57 9.44 -12.10 -5.94
CA LYS A 57 9.65 -10.69 -5.57
C LYS A 57 8.78 -10.29 -4.38
N ALA A 58 7.51 -10.68 -4.38
CA ALA A 58 6.61 -10.41 -3.26
C ALA A 58 7.13 -11.07 -1.97
N GLU A 59 7.53 -12.33 -2.00
CA GLU A 59 8.13 -13.03 -0.87
C GLU A 59 9.38 -12.32 -0.34
N GLN A 60 10.28 -11.89 -1.22
CA GLN A 60 11.48 -11.15 -0.84
C GLN A 60 11.15 -9.82 -0.15
N LEU A 61 10.15 -9.09 -0.64
CA LEU A 61 9.68 -7.84 -0.02
C LEU A 61 9.13 -8.09 1.38
N LEU A 62 8.28 -9.10 1.55
CA LEU A 62 7.69 -9.45 2.84
C LEU A 62 8.73 -9.94 3.86
N GLN A 63 9.79 -10.60 3.39
CA GLN A 63 10.91 -11.00 4.24
C GLN A 63 11.79 -9.81 4.64
N ALA A 64 11.96 -8.84 3.74
CA ALA A 64 12.78 -7.65 3.99
C ALA A 64 12.10 -6.66 4.95
N ASP A 65 10.77 -6.55 4.89
CA ASP A 65 9.98 -5.74 5.82
C ASP A 65 8.79 -6.56 6.38
N PRO A 66 8.99 -7.22 7.54
CA PRO A 66 7.93 -7.96 8.21
C PRO A 66 6.77 -7.09 8.72
N ARG A 67 6.94 -5.76 8.79
CA ARG A 67 5.89 -4.82 9.18
C ARG A 67 5.12 -4.28 7.99
N ALA A 68 5.47 -4.64 6.75
CA ALA A 68 4.73 -4.22 5.58
C ALA A 68 3.25 -4.64 5.75
N PRO A 69 2.29 -3.70 5.69
CA PRO A 69 0.88 -4.03 5.86
C PRO A 69 0.22 -4.45 4.53
N ALA A 70 0.87 -4.12 3.41
CA ALA A 70 0.39 -4.38 2.06
C ALA A 70 1.52 -4.24 1.04
N PHE A 71 1.28 -4.74 -0.17
CA PHE A 71 2.02 -4.35 -1.37
C PHE A 71 1.06 -4.01 -2.51
N LEU A 72 1.53 -3.21 -3.44
CA LEU A 72 0.79 -2.80 -4.63
C LEU A 72 1.42 -3.44 -5.85
N ILE A 73 0.59 -3.93 -6.78
CA ILE A 73 1.02 -4.29 -8.12
C ILE A 73 0.60 -3.16 -9.06
N ARG A 74 1.59 -2.56 -9.73
CA ARG A 74 1.42 -1.44 -10.65
C ARG A 74 0.34 -1.78 -11.68
N GLU A 75 -0.51 -0.81 -12.04
CA GLU A 75 -1.62 -1.01 -12.99
C GLU A 75 -2.68 -2.06 -12.62
N HIS A 76 -2.55 -2.72 -11.46
CA HIS A 76 -3.42 -3.80 -11.03
C HIS A 76 -4.18 -3.39 -9.78
N GLY A 77 -3.48 -3.11 -8.70
CA GLY A 77 -4.10 -2.74 -7.42
C GLY A 77 -3.32 -3.26 -6.22
N VAL A 78 -3.99 -3.27 -5.06
CA VAL A 78 -3.34 -3.47 -3.76
C VAL A 78 -3.72 -4.81 -3.13
N TYR A 79 -2.75 -5.41 -2.44
CA TYR A 79 -2.89 -6.65 -1.68
C TYR A 79 -2.58 -6.33 -0.22
N ALA A 80 -3.55 -6.59 0.66
CA ALA A 80 -3.45 -6.42 2.10
C ALA A 80 -3.79 -7.74 2.81
N TRP A 81 -3.33 -7.90 4.04
CA TRP A 81 -3.50 -9.12 4.83
C TRP A 81 -3.67 -8.80 6.31
N GLY A 82 -4.01 -9.83 7.08
CA GLY A 82 -4.10 -9.80 8.53
C GLY A 82 -4.03 -11.23 9.08
N GLY A 83 -3.85 -11.37 10.39
CA GLY A 83 -3.86 -12.67 11.07
C GLY A 83 -5.24 -13.33 11.07
N THR A 84 -6.30 -12.53 10.85
CA THR A 84 -7.67 -13.00 10.66
C THR A 84 -8.31 -12.39 9.42
N MET A 85 -9.41 -12.97 8.94
CA MET A 85 -10.18 -12.37 7.83
C MET A 85 -10.70 -10.97 8.19
N GLN A 86 -11.11 -10.75 9.45
CA GLN A 86 -11.57 -9.43 9.90
C GLN A 86 -10.45 -8.39 9.83
N GLU A 87 -9.23 -8.76 10.25
CA GLU A 87 -8.06 -7.89 10.12
C GLU A 87 -7.71 -7.64 8.66
N ALA A 88 -7.76 -8.65 7.79
CA ALA A 88 -7.48 -8.47 6.36
C ALA A 88 -8.49 -7.53 5.68
N ILE A 89 -9.77 -7.62 6.04
CA ILE A 89 -10.82 -6.70 5.56
C ILE A 89 -10.56 -5.28 6.09
N GLY A 90 -10.30 -5.13 7.39
CA GLY A 90 -10.01 -3.83 8.00
C GLY A 90 -8.77 -3.17 7.39
N ALA A 91 -7.71 -3.95 7.14
CA ALA A 91 -6.51 -3.48 6.47
C ALA A 91 -6.81 -3.02 5.04
N ALA A 92 -7.60 -3.79 4.28
CA ALA A 92 -8.00 -3.41 2.93
C ALA A 92 -8.82 -2.12 2.91
N GLU A 93 -9.83 -1.99 3.78
CA GLU A 93 -10.67 -0.78 3.88
C GLU A 93 -9.87 0.45 4.32
N GLY A 94 -9.03 0.30 5.35
CA GLY A 94 -8.18 1.37 5.85
C GLY A 94 -7.18 1.85 4.79
N LEU A 95 -6.57 0.90 4.06
CA LEU A 95 -5.63 1.23 3.00
C LEU A 95 -6.31 1.91 1.81
N GLU A 96 -7.51 1.48 1.43
CA GLU A 96 -8.30 2.16 0.38
C GLU A 96 -8.61 3.61 0.76
N TYR A 97 -8.97 3.86 2.02
CA TYR A 97 -9.19 5.22 2.52
C TYR A 97 -7.90 6.06 2.45
N LEU A 98 -6.79 5.53 2.94
CA LEU A 98 -5.49 6.20 2.94
C LEU A 98 -5.04 6.56 1.51
N LEU A 99 -5.15 5.62 0.57
CA LEU A 99 -4.82 5.85 -0.83
C LEU A 99 -5.76 6.88 -1.47
N ALA A 100 -7.04 6.89 -1.12
CA ALA A 100 -7.97 7.92 -1.60
C ALA A 100 -7.57 9.32 -1.10
N CYS A 101 -7.15 9.45 0.16
CA CYS A 101 -6.63 10.72 0.70
C CYS A 101 -5.40 11.21 -0.09
N GLU A 102 -4.42 10.33 -0.31
CA GLU A 102 -3.21 10.66 -1.08
C GLU A 102 -3.52 11.10 -2.51
N LEU A 103 -4.46 10.42 -3.18
CA LEU A 103 -4.91 10.82 -4.50
C LEU A 103 -5.54 12.21 -4.49
N GLU A 104 -6.42 12.51 -3.53
CA GLU A 104 -7.07 13.82 -3.42
C GLU A 104 -6.08 14.94 -3.09
N ILE A 105 -5.07 14.68 -2.26
CA ILE A 105 -3.98 15.65 -2.00
C ILE A 105 -3.27 16.03 -3.30
N LEU A 106 -2.91 15.04 -4.13
CA LEU A 106 -2.28 15.29 -5.42
C LEU A 106 -3.20 16.07 -6.37
N ARG A 107 -4.50 15.75 -6.41
CA ARG A 107 -5.49 16.46 -7.24
C ARG A 107 -5.64 17.93 -6.84
N CYS A 108 -5.54 18.24 -5.55
CA CYS A 108 -5.58 19.59 -5.01
C CYS A 108 -4.25 20.36 -5.20
N GLY A 109 -3.23 19.75 -5.82
CA GLY A 109 -1.89 20.35 -5.96
C GLY A 109 -1.09 20.38 -4.66
N GLY A 110 -1.54 19.64 -3.65
CA GLY A 110 -0.78 19.42 -2.42
C GLY A 110 0.38 18.47 -2.66
N ARG A 111 1.35 18.50 -1.75
CA ARG A 111 2.38 17.46 -1.66
C ARG A 111 1.98 16.50 -0.56
N SER A 112 2.08 15.20 -0.84
CA SER A 112 2.06 14.20 0.22
C SER A 112 3.18 14.53 1.22
N PRO A 113 2.95 14.40 2.54
CA PRO A 113 3.99 14.58 3.54
C PRO A 113 5.09 13.50 3.48
N ALA A 114 4.93 12.49 2.62
CA ALA A 114 5.88 11.41 2.33
C ALA A 114 6.90 11.72 1.23
#